data_AF-A0A7Y0SIQ7-F1
#
_entry.id   AF-A0A7Y0SIQ7-F1
#
_cell.length_a   1.000
_cell.length_b   1.000
_cell.length_c   1.000
_cell.angle_alpha   90.00
_cell.angle_beta   90.00
_cell.angle_gamma   90.00
#
_symmetry.space_group_name_H-M   'P 1'
#
loop_
_entity.id
_entity.type
_entity.pdbx_description
1 polymer ?
#
loop_
_entity_poly.entity_id
_entity_poly.type
_entity_poly.pdbx_seq_one_letter_code
_entity_poly.pdbx_strand_id
1 'polypeptide(L)'
;PGMLMASMRLNIPVIFVSGGPMEAGKTKLSDQIIKLDLVDAMIQGADPKVSDEQSEQIERSACPTCGSCSGMFTANSMNCL
;
A
#
# COMPACT_ATOMS: atom_id res chain seq x y z
N PRO A 1 -7.97 1.62 -13.41
CA PRO A 1 -9.09 2.14 -14.25
C PRO A 1 -8.67 2.53 -15.68
N GLY A 2 -7.52 3.18 -15.91
CA GLY A 2 -7.10 3.64 -17.24
C GLY A 2 -7.06 2.51 -18.29
N MET A 3 -6.44 1.39 -17.94
CA MET A 3 -6.38 0.19 -18.80
C MET A 3 -7.78 -0.40 -19.08
N LEU A 4 -8.69 -0.36 -18.10
CA LEU A 4 -10.08 -0.81 -18.26
C LEU A 4 -10.89 0.08 -19.21
N MET A 5 -10.69 1.39 -19.16
CA MET A 5 -11.30 2.30 -20.14
C MET A 5 -10.75 2.06 -21.55
N ALA A 6 -9.45 1.76 -21.68
CA ALA A 6 -8.83 1.48 -22.97
C ALA A 6 -9.36 0.18 -23.60
N SER A 7 -9.53 -0.89 -22.82
CA SER A 7 -10.08 -2.15 -23.34
C SER A 7 -11.49 -1.97 -23.89
N MET A 8 -12.35 -1.25 -23.15
CA MET A 8 -13.72 -0.95 -23.61
C MET A 8 -13.74 -0.06 -24.85
N ARG A 9 -12.83 0.92 -24.94
CA ARG A 9 -12.73 1.80 -26.11
C ARG A 9 -12.27 1.08 -27.38
N LEU A 10 -11.30 0.17 -27.25
CA LEU A 10 -10.78 -0.60 -28.38
C LEU A 10 -11.70 -1.75 -28.78
N ASN A 11 -12.47 -2.30 -27.83
CA ASN A 11 -13.42 -3.39 -28.05
C ASN A 11 -12.80 -4.62 -28.76
N ILE A 12 -11.59 -4.97 -28.35
CA ILE A 12 -10.87 -6.18 -28.77
C ILE A 12 -10.69 -7.12 -27.56
N PRO A 13 -10.40 -8.41 -27.76
CA PRO A 13 -10.12 -9.34 -26.66
C PRO A 13 -8.95 -8.84 -25.79
N VAL A 14 -9.17 -8.68 -24.49
CA VAL A 14 -8.18 -8.20 -23.51
C VAL A 14 -8.28 -9.04 -22.23
N ILE A 15 -7.15 -9.28 -21.59
CA ILE A 15 -7.05 -9.91 -20.27
C ILE A 15 -6.34 -8.93 -19.33
N PHE A 16 -6.88 -8.74 -18.12
CA PHE A 16 -6.26 -7.94 -17.07
C PHE A 16 -5.46 -8.85 -16.15
N VAL A 17 -4.17 -8.54 -15.99
CA VAL A 17 -3.30 -9.20 -15.02
C VAL A 17 -2.88 -8.15 -14.00
N SER A 18 -3.38 -8.29 -12.76
CA SER A 18 -2.95 -7.43 -11.67
C SER A 18 -1.61 -7.90 -11.13
N GLY A 19 -0.76 -6.95 -10.71
CA GLY A 19 0.49 -7.24 -10.00
C GLY A 19 0.29 -7.71 -8.56
N GLY A 20 -0.87 -7.44 -7.96
CA GLY A 20 -1.20 -7.82 -6.58
C GLY A 20 -0.73 -6.84 -5.49
N PRO A 21 -1.27 -6.99 -4.26
CA PRO A 21 -0.90 -6.15 -3.12
C PRO A 21 0.46 -6.54 -2.54
N MET A 22 1.13 -5.57 -1.91
CA MET A 22 2.28 -5.84 -1.04
C MET A 22 1.83 -6.44 0.29
N GLU A 23 2.75 -7.14 0.98
CA GLU A 23 2.51 -7.59 2.35
C GLU A 23 2.43 -6.40 3.32
N ALA A 24 1.69 -6.56 4.42
CA ALA A 24 1.65 -5.54 5.46
C ALA A 24 3.02 -5.39 6.13
N GLY A 25 3.46 -4.14 6.30
CA GLY A 25 4.66 -3.80 7.05
C GLY A 25 4.58 -4.29 8.50
N LYS A 26 5.75 -4.53 9.11
CA LYS A 26 5.86 -4.94 10.51
C LYS A 26 6.92 -4.10 11.18
N THR A 27 6.56 -3.40 12.24
CA THR A 27 7.54 -2.73 13.09
C THR A 27 7.50 -3.28 14.52
N LYS A 28 8.66 -3.28 15.18
CA LYS A 28 8.80 -3.60 16.60
C LYS A 28 8.87 -2.31 17.42
N LEU A 29 7.85 -1.45 17.35
CA LEU A 29 7.83 -0.22 18.16
C LEU A 29 7.44 -0.46 19.63
N SER A 30 6.87 -1.62 19.99
CA SER A 30 6.54 -1.99 21.38
C SER A 30 6.13 -3.46 21.49
N ASP A 31 7.07 -4.41 21.68
CA ASP A 31 6.91 -5.86 22.00
C ASP A 31 5.81 -6.69 21.28
N GLN A 32 5.09 -6.09 20.36
CA GLN A 32 3.97 -6.60 19.59
C GLN A 32 4.25 -6.24 18.13
N ILE A 33 3.94 -7.19 17.25
CA ILE A 33 4.03 -6.99 15.81
C ILE A 33 2.84 -6.13 15.40
N ILE A 34 3.05 -4.82 15.28
CA ILE A 34 2.05 -3.91 14.73
C ILE A 34 2.12 -4.04 13.21
N LYS A 35 0.99 -4.40 12.59
CA LYS A 35 0.83 -4.32 11.14
C LYS A 35 0.78 -2.85 10.77
N LEU A 36 1.71 -2.43 9.94
CA LEU A 36 1.78 -1.09 9.39
C LEU A 36 1.26 -1.10 7.96
N ASP A 37 0.51 -0.07 7.61
CA ASP A 37 0.35 0.36 6.24
C ASP A 37 1.04 1.71 5.99
N LEU A 38 1.01 2.15 4.72
CA LEU A 38 1.58 3.43 4.33
C LEU A 38 0.83 4.62 4.97
N VAL A 39 -0.46 4.47 5.28
CA VAL A 39 -1.28 5.51 5.89
C VAL A 39 -0.85 5.74 7.34
N ASP A 40 -0.57 4.68 8.09
CA ASP A 40 -0.02 4.76 9.44
C ASP A 40 1.30 5.53 9.46
N ALA A 41 2.18 5.29 8.47
CA ALA A 41 3.45 6.01 8.32
C ALA A 41 3.23 7.49 8.01
N MET A 42 2.27 7.81 7.14
CA MET A 42 1.92 9.21 6.84
C MET A 42 1.34 9.95 8.05
N ILE A 43 0.49 9.29 8.84
CA ILE A 43 -0.08 9.88 10.06
C ILE A 43 1.02 10.14 11.08
N GLN A 44 1.90 9.17 11.32
CA GLN A 44 2.98 9.31 12.30
C GLN A 44 4.03 10.34 11.87
N GLY A 45 4.33 10.45 10.57
CA GLY A 45 5.22 11.49 10.06
C GLY A 45 4.66 12.91 10.17
N ALA A 46 3.34 13.06 10.33
CA ALA A 46 2.69 14.35 10.56
C ALA A 46 2.46 14.66 12.05
N ASP A 47 2.67 13.69 12.96
CA ASP A 47 2.50 13.88 14.38
C ASP A 47 3.78 14.47 15.00
N PRO A 48 3.76 15.71 15.54
CA PRO A 48 4.92 16.33 16.15
C PRO A 48 5.42 15.62 17.43
N LYS A 49 4.68 14.61 17.94
CA LYS A 49 5.10 13.79 19.08
C LYS A 49 5.97 12.60 18.68
N VAL A 50 6.02 12.25 17.39
CA VAL A 50 6.85 11.15 16.89
C VAL A 50 8.24 11.71 16.61
N SER A 51 9.28 11.05 17.12
CA SER A 51 10.65 11.48 16.85
C SER A 51 11.05 11.17 15.41
N ASP A 52 11.98 11.93 14.86
CA ASP A 52 12.51 11.70 13.50
C ASP A 52 13.06 10.26 13.34
N GLU A 53 13.71 9.74 14.39
CA GLU A 53 14.25 8.38 14.40
C GLU A 53 13.15 7.30 14.38
N GLN A 54 12.03 7.54 15.07
CA GLN A 54 10.88 6.65 15.02
C GLN A 54 10.21 6.70 13.65
N SER A 55 10.04 7.90 13.10
CA SER A 55 9.49 8.12 11.76
C SER A 55 10.30 7.38 10.69
N GLU A 56 11.64 7.48 10.73
CA GLU A 56 12.53 6.76 9.81
C GLU A 56 12.39 5.23 9.93
N GLN A 57 12.25 4.70 11.15
CA GLN A 57 12.03 3.26 11.37
C GLN A 57 10.70 2.79 10.79
N ILE A 58 9.64 3.59 10.95
CA ILE A 58 8.31 3.29 10.43
C ILE A 58 8.31 3.34 8.91
N GLU A 59 8.89 4.38 8.31
CA GLU A 59 9.00 4.54 6.86
C GLU A 59 9.69 3.32 6.22
N ARG A 60 10.84 2.90 6.78
CA ARG A 60 11.58 1.73 6.28
C ARG A 60 10.82 0.41 6.44
N SER A 61 9.86 0.36 7.35
CA SER A 61 9.10 -0.87 7.65
C SER A 61 7.73 -0.92 6.97
N ALA A 62 7.19 0.21 6.50
CA ALA A 62 5.84 0.32 5.95
C ALA A 62 5.67 -0.38 4.58
N CYS A 63 6.74 -0.45 3.78
CA CYS A 63 6.73 -1.04 2.44
C CYS A 63 7.73 -2.21 2.33
N PRO A 64 7.39 -3.41 2.86
CA PRO A 64 8.35 -4.52 2.98
C PRO A 64 8.59 -5.28 1.66
N THR A 65 7.63 -5.25 0.73
CA THR A 65 7.69 -6.01 -0.52
C THR A 65 7.19 -5.17 -1.71
N CYS A 66 7.43 -5.65 -2.92
CA CYS A 66 6.81 -5.07 -4.11
C CYS A 66 5.28 -5.31 -4.10
N GLY A 67 4.52 -4.39 -4.70
CA GLY A 67 3.08 -4.50 -4.86
C GLY A 67 2.35 -3.17 -4.66
N SER A 68 1.04 -3.17 -4.85
CA SER A 68 0.19 -2.03 -4.49
C SER A 68 0.00 -1.91 -2.98
N CYS A 69 -0.52 -0.77 -2.50
CA CYS A 69 -0.85 -0.57 -1.09
C CYS A 69 -1.60 -1.78 -0.50
N SER A 70 -1.24 -2.20 0.71
CA SER A 70 -1.77 -3.41 1.36
C SER A 70 -3.23 -3.28 1.82
N GLY A 71 -3.73 -2.06 2.04
CA GLY A 71 -5.12 -1.78 2.43
C GLY A 71 -6.13 -1.83 1.27
N MET A 72 -7.43 -1.80 1.59
CA MET A 72 -8.53 -1.76 0.60
C MET A 72 -8.69 -0.36 -0.01
N PHE A 73 -7.70 0.06 -0.78
CA PHE A 73 -7.67 1.32 -1.51
C PHE A 73 -7.88 1.10 -3.00
N THR A 74 -7.71 2.15 -3.81
CA THR A 74 -8.01 2.14 -5.25
C THR A 74 -7.43 0.96 -6.00
N ALA A 75 -6.16 0.60 -5.78
CA ALA A 75 -5.53 -0.52 -6.49
C ALA A 75 -6.21 -1.86 -6.18
N ASN A 76 -6.40 -2.18 -4.90
CA ASN A 76 -7.00 -3.46 -4.49
C ASN A 76 -8.50 -3.51 -4.81
N SER A 77 -9.23 -2.41 -4.63
CA SER A 77 -10.64 -2.34 -5.03
C SER A 77 -10.81 -2.52 -6.53
N MET A 78 -9.92 -1.96 -7.36
CA MET A 78 -9.96 -2.17 -8.81
C MET A 78 -9.49 -3.56 -9.25
N ASN A 79 -8.71 -4.26 -8.43
CA ASN A 79 -8.32 -5.65 -8.70
C ASN A 79 -9.45 -6.65 -8.42
N CYS A 80 -10.38 -6.29 -7.53
CA CYS A 80 -11.54 -7.11 -7.20
C CYS A 80 -12.75 -6.88 -8.14
N LEU A 81 -12.67 -5.87 -9.01
CA LEU A 81 -13.67 -5.59 -10.06
C LEU A 81 -13.34 -6.38 -11.32
#